data_AF-A0A2B2C3C2-F1
#
_entry.id   AF-A0A2B2C3C2-F1
#
_cell.length_a   1.000
_cell.length_b   1.000
_cell.length_c   1.000
_cell.angle_alpha   90.00
_cell.angle_beta   90.00
_cell.angle_gamma   90.00
#
_symmetry.space_group_name_H-M   'P 1'
#
loop_
_entity.id
_entity.type
_entity.pdbx_description
1 polymer ?
#
loop_
_entity_poly.entity_id
_entity_poly.type
_entity_poly.pdbx_seq_one_letter_code
_entity_poly.pdbx_strand_id
1 'polypeptide(L)'
;MINQPLDELGFAKEKFEKQKAEFEGPEIPYEELIKQKYQNMGFQYVFVIQPENMRTVKEEKTDRDKFVKYIEKTSPFQFWSDVSKAVEPPVKELQTIEDVMRNYLVPPGVINCIIHYVLQTTDMKFTKGFFETIVSHFARLNIKTVPEAMDRLRAEKEANRKRADHRPPQPPLTKGQETLIERLMKRVEHLEARVEELEKQLKKEN
;
A
#
# COMPACT_ATOMS: atom_id res chain seq x y z
N MET A 1 -7.33 -3.05 -34.45
CA MET A 1 -5.86 -3.06 -34.40
C MET A 1 -5.35 -1.89 -35.23
N ILE A 2 -4.89 -0.82 -34.59
CA ILE A 2 -3.97 0.14 -35.19
C ILE A 2 -2.91 0.38 -34.11
N ASN A 3 -1.76 -0.29 -34.26
CA ASN A 3 -0.56 -0.05 -33.47
C ASN A 3 -0.05 1.34 -33.83
N GLN A 4 -0.08 2.28 -32.89
CA GLN A 4 0.82 3.42 -32.96
C GLN A 4 2.26 2.91 -32.74
N PRO A 5 3.24 3.32 -33.57
CA PRO A 5 4.59 2.79 -33.49
C PRO A 5 5.30 3.27 -32.23
N LEU A 6 6.13 2.39 -31.69
CA LEU A 6 6.97 2.54 -30.49
C LEU A 6 8.11 3.58 -30.65
N ASP A 7 7.97 4.55 -31.56
CA ASP A 7 9.03 5.47 -32.01
C ASP A 7 8.96 6.85 -31.29
N GLU A 8 7.81 7.20 -30.71
CA GLU A 8 7.65 8.46 -29.95
C GLU A 8 8.36 8.44 -28.58
N LEU A 9 8.67 7.25 -28.05
CA LEU A 9 9.53 7.09 -26.86
C LEU A 9 11.00 7.38 -27.16
N GLY A 10 11.45 7.26 -28.41
CA GLY A 10 12.83 7.54 -28.81
C GLY A 10 13.16 9.03 -28.74
N PHE A 11 12.26 9.87 -29.25
CA PHE A 11 12.43 11.33 -29.28
C PHE A 11 12.38 11.97 -27.88
N ALA A 12 11.50 11.47 -27.01
CA ALA A 12 11.43 11.92 -25.62
C ALA A 12 12.65 11.48 -24.81
N LYS A 13 13.16 10.26 -25.04
CA LYS A 13 14.36 9.73 -24.39
C LYS A 13 15.62 10.47 -24.83
N GLU A 14 15.77 10.77 -26.12
CA GLU A 14 16.92 11.52 -26.64
C GLU A 14 16.94 12.98 -26.13
N LYS A 15 15.76 13.61 -26.03
CA LYS A 15 15.62 14.95 -25.45
C LYS A 15 15.92 14.97 -23.95
N PHE A 16 15.50 13.93 -23.21
CA PHE A 16 15.81 13.77 -21.79
C PHE A 16 17.30 13.51 -21.56
N GLU A 17 17.94 12.66 -22.36
CA GLU A 17 19.38 12.36 -22.23
C GLU A 17 20.24 13.58 -22.61
N LYS A 18 19.85 14.39 -23.61
CA LYS A 18 20.50 15.68 -23.91
C LYS A 18 20.34 16.70 -22.78
N GLN A 19 19.15 16.81 -22.18
CA GLN A 19 18.92 17.67 -21.01
C GLN A 19 19.67 17.18 -19.75
N LYS A 20 19.81 15.87 -19.59
CA LYS A 20 20.59 15.24 -18.52
C LYS A 20 22.09 15.49 -18.68
N ALA A 21 22.60 15.46 -19.92
CA ALA A 21 24.00 15.75 -20.23
C ALA A 21 24.35 17.24 -20.07
N GLU A 22 23.39 18.15 -20.21
CA GLU A 22 23.57 19.60 -19.96
C GLU A 22 23.49 19.97 -18.46
N PHE A 23 23.01 19.07 -17.60
CA PHE A 23 22.90 19.31 -16.16
C PHE A 23 24.22 18.94 -15.46
N GLU A 24 25.20 19.86 -15.47
CA GLU A 24 26.48 19.76 -14.74
C GLU A 24 26.28 19.91 -13.21
N GLY A 25 25.46 19.05 -12.61
CA GLY A 25 25.35 18.89 -11.16
C GLY A 25 26.13 17.66 -10.70
N PRO A 26 26.50 17.56 -9.41
CA PRO A 26 26.99 16.29 -8.88
C PRO A 26 25.96 15.18 -9.17
N GLU A 27 26.40 14.07 -9.77
CA GLU A 27 25.58 12.87 -9.92
C GLU A 27 25.32 12.26 -8.53
N ILE A 28 24.37 12.85 -7.81
CA ILE A 28 23.87 12.28 -6.56
C ILE A 28 23.00 11.08 -6.96
N PRO A 29 23.25 9.87 -6.41
CA PRO A 29 22.39 8.71 -6.64
C PRO A 29 20.93 9.06 -6.35
N TYR A 30 20.01 8.59 -7.20
CA TYR A 30 18.58 8.93 -7.11
C TYR A 30 17.99 8.59 -5.72
N GLU A 31 18.49 7.53 -5.09
CA GLU A 31 18.12 7.10 -3.74
C GLU A 31 18.49 8.13 -2.67
N GLU A 32 19.65 8.79 -2.79
CA GLU A 32 20.09 9.79 -1.83
C GLU A 32 19.30 11.10 -2.00
N LEU A 33 18.92 11.46 -3.22
CA LEU A 33 18.01 12.58 -3.49
C LEU A 33 16.63 12.36 -2.87
N ILE A 34 16.07 11.17 -3.03
CA ILE A 34 14.80 10.78 -2.38
C ILE A 34 14.94 10.91 -0.87
N LYS A 35 15.96 10.29 -0.30
CA LYS A 35 16.19 10.31 1.15
C LYS A 35 16.33 11.74 1.66
N GLN A 36 17.11 12.59 0.99
CA GLN A 36 17.27 13.99 1.36
C GLN A 36 15.95 14.78 1.26
N LYS A 37 15.17 14.58 0.20
CA LYS A 37 13.83 15.18 0.02
C LYS A 37 12.94 14.89 1.24
N TYR A 38 12.87 13.64 1.70
CA TYR A 38 12.02 13.27 2.83
C TYR A 38 12.62 13.66 4.19
N GLN A 39 13.96 13.63 4.34
CA GLN A 39 14.61 14.15 5.54
C GLN A 39 14.33 15.64 5.75
N ASN A 40 14.34 16.44 4.68
CA ASN A 40 13.95 17.85 4.72
C ASN A 40 12.48 18.06 5.10
N MET A 41 11.62 17.05 4.89
CA MET A 41 10.23 17.03 5.35
C MET A 41 10.07 16.52 6.80
N GLY A 42 11.17 16.18 7.48
CA GLY A 42 11.18 15.72 8.86
C GLY A 42 11.09 14.20 9.06
N PHE A 43 11.13 13.41 7.98
CA PHE A 43 11.14 11.96 8.06
C PHE A 43 12.52 11.42 8.40
N GLN A 44 12.62 10.60 9.43
CA GLN A 44 13.88 9.99 9.83
C GLN A 44 13.74 8.48 10.04
N TYR A 45 12.71 8.03 10.75
CA TYR A 45 12.57 6.64 11.18
C TYR A 45 12.24 5.70 10.02
N VAL A 46 11.45 6.14 9.03
CA VAL A 46 11.08 5.32 7.85
C VAL A 46 12.27 4.92 6.96
N PHE A 47 13.42 5.55 7.11
CA PHE A 47 14.68 5.20 6.41
C PHE A 47 15.62 4.34 7.25
N VAL A 48 15.29 4.07 8.52
CA VAL A 48 16.11 3.26 9.41
C VAL A 48 15.94 1.78 9.08
N ILE A 49 17.04 1.05 9.01
CA ILE A 49 17.08 -0.40 8.85
C ILE A 49 17.27 -1.08 10.22
N GLN A 50 16.92 -2.36 10.33
CA GLN A 50 17.10 -3.08 11.58
C GLN A 50 18.60 -3.19 11.94
N PRO A 51 19.00 -2.80 13.16
CA PRO A 51 20.37 -2.91 13.63
C PRO A 51 20.89 -4.34 13.55
N GLU A 52 22.17 -4.52 13.22
CA GLU A 52 22.76 -5.84 12.98
C GLU A 52 22.66 -6.79 14.18
N ASN A 53 22.82 -6.26 15.40
CA ASN A 53 22.68 -7.04 16.65
C ASN A 53 21.25 -7.51 16.92
N MET A 54 20.25 -6.95 16.24
CA MET A 54 18.85 -7.34 16.34
C MET A 54 18.40 -8.23 15.19
N ARG A 55 19.27 -8.51 14.20
CA ARG A 55 18.94 -9.37 13.06
C ARG A 55 18.95 -10.83 13.47
N THR A 56 17.96 -11.58 13.00
CA THR A 56 17.76 -12.97 13.42
C THR A 56 18.43 -13.98 12.51
N VAL A 57 18.67 -13.61 11.25
CA VAL A 57 19.28 -14.51 10.25
C VAL A 57 20.75 -14.15 10.02
N LYS A 58 21.65 -15.05 10.44
CA LYS A 58 23.09 -14.95 10.14
C LYS A 58 23.47 -15.66 8.84
N GLU A 59 22.88 -16.82 8.57
CA GLU A 59 23.14 -17.64 7.38
C GLU A 59 21.82 -17.92 6.63
N GLU A 60 21.83 -17.76 5.31
CA GLU A 60 20.66 -17.99 4.46
C GLU A 60 20.59 -19.45 4.01
N LYS A 61 19.85 -20.30 4.75
CA LYS A 61 19.72 -21.73 4.42
C LYS A 61 18.46 -22.02 3.63
N THR A 62 17.39 -21.29 3.92
CA THR A 62 16.07 -21.47 3.30
C THR A 62 15.60 -20.19 2.61
N ASP A 63 14.61 -20.30 1.72
CA ASP A 63 13.99 -19.10 1.10
C ASP A 63 13.29 -18.22 2.13
N ARG A 64 12.80 -18.80 3.24
CA ARG A 64 12.30 -18.03 4.38
C ARG A 64 13.42 -17.20 5.01
N ASP A 65 14.61 -17.77 5.20
CA ASP A 65 15.75 -17.04 5.77
C ASP A 65 16.20 -15.89 4.87
N LYS A 66 16.24 -16.12 3.54
CA LYS A 66 16.51 -15.06 2.55
C LYS A 66 15.52 -13.92 2.68
N PHE A 67 14.23 -14.25 2.77
CA PHE A 67 13.17 -13.26 2.89
C PHE A 67 13.22 -12.48 4.22
N VAL A 68 13.44 -13.17 5.34
CA VAL A 68 13.63 -12.54 6.65
C VAL A 68 14.82 -11.58 6.62
N LYS A 69 15.96 -12.03 6.08
CA LYS A 69 17.16 -11.20 5.98
C LYS A 69 16.96 -9.98 5.10
N TYR A 70 16.25 -10.12 3.97
CA TYR A 70 15.85 -8.99 3.13
C TYR A 70 15.00 -8.00 3.94
N ILE A 71 13.95 -8.46 4.61
CA ILE A 71 13.09 -7.61 5.45
C ILE A 71 13.88 -6.86 6.53
N GLU A 72 14.83 -7.51 7.19
CA GLU A 72 15.64 -6.91 8.25
C GLU A 72 16.68 -5.89 7.71
N LYS A 73 17.08 -6.02 6.45
CA LYS A 73 18.05 -5.13 5.79
C LYS A 73 17.43 -3.99 5.01
N THR A 74 16.12 -4.00 4.82
CA THR A 74 15.39 -3.00 4.04
C THR A 74 14.68 -2.02 4.99
N SER A 75 14.67 -0.73 4.65
CA SER A 75 13.94 0.28 5.42
C SER A 75 12.43 0.21 5.11
N PRO A 76 11.54 0.68 6.00
CA PRO A 76 10.10 0.76 5.73
C PRO A 76 9.73 1.50 4.45
N PHE A 77 10.42 2.59 4.14
CA PHE A 77 10.24 3.31 2.87
C PHE A 77 10.57 2.42 1.66
N GLN A 78 11.76 1.82 1.66
CA GLN A 78 12.23 1.02 0.54
C GLN A 78 11.37 -0.23 0.38
N PHE A 79 11.08 -0.92 1.49
CA PHE A 79 10.28 -2.14 1.50
C PHE A 79 8.88 -1.89 0.94
N TRP A 80 8.27 -0.77 1.33
CA TRP A 80 6.99 -0.36 0.74
C TRP A 80 7.07 -0.21 -0.77
N SER A 81 8.07 0.53 -1.25
CA SER A 81 8.24 0.79 -2.68
C SER A 81 8.44 -0.52 -3.46
N ASP A 82 9.24 -1.43 -2.92
CA ASP A 82 9.51 -2.74 -3.49
C ASP A 82 8.21 -3.58 -3.62
N VAL A 83 7.39 -3.64 -2.56
CA VAL A 83 6.10 -4.37 -2.63
C VAL A 83 5.05 -3.67 -3.49
N SER A 84 5.23 -2.39 -3.77
CA SER A 84 4.32 -1.55 -4.56
C SER A 84 4.81 -1.29 -5.99
N LYS A 85 5.67 -2.16 -6.54
CA LYS A 85 6.20 -2.06 -7.92
C LYS A 85 6.96 -0.75 -8.18
N ALA A 86 7.84 -0.37 -7.25
CA ALA A 86 8.66 0.85 -7.28
C ALA A 86 7.85 2.16 -7.21
N VAL A 87 6.59 2.10 -6.75
CA VAL A 87 5.80 3.30 -6.47
C VAL A 87 6.16 3.83 -5.09
N GLU A 88 6.52 5.12 -5.00
CA GLU A 88 6.79 5.78 -3.72
C GLU A 88 5.53 5.82 -2.83
N PRO A 89 5.65 5.54 -1.53
CA PRO A 89 4.54 5.68 -0.61
C PRO A 89 4.06 7.14 -0.51
N PRO A 90 2.74 7.39 -0.50
CA PRO A 90 2.16 8.70 -0.22
C PRO A 90 2.66 9.28 1.11
N VAL A 91 2.92 10.60 1.13
CA VAL A 91 3.44 11.31 2.33
C VAL A 91 2.59 11.08 3.57
N LYS A 92 1.26 11.02 3.44
CA LYS A 92 0.34 10.77 4.56
C LYS A 92 0.50 9.39 5.18
N GLU A 93 0.80 8.39 4.36
CA GLU A 93 0.98 7.00 4.79
C GLU A 93 2.36 6.82 5.42
N LEU A 94 3.40 7.44 4.84
CA LEU A 94 4.71 7.56 5.47
C LEU A 94 4.64 8.24 6.83
N GLN A 95 3.86 9.32 6.98
CA GLN A 95 3.70 10.00 8.27
C GLN A 95 3.13 9.05 9.32
N THR A 96 2.17 8.21 8.92
CA THR A 96 1.59 7.20 9.81
C THR A 96 2.65 6.20 10.28
N ILE A 97 3.51 5.72 9.36
CA ILE A 97 4.60 4.79 9.72
C ILE A 97 5.62 5.48 10.63
N GLU A 98 6.04 6.69 10.29
CA GLU A 98 6.99 7.51 11.05
C GLU A 98 6.51 7.73 12.49
N ASP A 99 5.25 8.13 12.67
CA ASP A 99 4.65 8.39 13.98
C ASP A 99 4.61 7.12 14.83
N VAL A 100 4.23 6.00 14.21
CA VAL A 100 4.15 4.71 14.89
C VAL A 100 5.54 4.21 15.31
N MET A 101 6.55 4.33 14.45
CA MET A 101 7.92 3.96 14.77
C MET A 101 8.47 4.81 15.92
N ARG A 102 8.19 6.12 15.88
CA ARG A 102 8.59 7.08 16.91
C ARG A 102 7.94 6.78 18.27
N ASN A 103 6.66 6.45 18.28
CA ASN A 103 5.87 6.29 19.50
C ASN A 103 6.01 4.90 20.14
N TYR A 104 6.01 3.84 19.33
CA TYR A 104 5.96 2.45 19.83
C TYR A 104 7.32 1.75 19.82
N LEU A 105 8.36 2.38 19.27
CA LEU A 105 9.73 1.82 19.19
C LEU A 105 9.77 0.41 18.58
N VAL A 106 8.85 0.12 17.65
CA VAL A 106 8.77 -1.18 16.99
C VAL A 106 9.93 -1.30 15.99
N PRO A 107 10.65 -2.43 15.97
CA PRO A 107 11.80 -2.60 15.07
C PRO A 107 11.42 -2.44 13.59
N PRO A 108 12.29 -1.85 12.76
CA PRO A 108 11.98 -1.61 11.34
C PRO A 108 11.57 -2.87 10.56
N GLY A 109 12.22 -4.01 10.79
CA GLY A 109 11.84 -5.26 10.14
C GLY A 109 10.45 -5.77 10.56
N VAL A 110 10.05 -5.55 11.82
CA VAL A 110 8.69 -5.89 12.28
C VAL A 110 7.66 -4.97 11.60
N ILE A 111 7.96 -3.68 11.49
CA ILE A 111 7.13 -2.73 10.73
C ILE A 111 6.98 -3.16 9.27
N ASN A 112 8.04 -3.59 8.61
CA ASN A 112 8.00 -4.13 7.25
C ASN A 112 7.05 -5.33 7.13
N CYS A 113 7.08 -6.26 8.10
CA CYS A 113 6.12 -7.38 8.13
C CYS A 113 4.67 -6.90 8.21
N ILE A 114 4.41 -5.88 9.05
CA ILE A 114 3.06 -5.33 9.23
C ILE A 114 2.63 -4.59 7.96
N ILE A 115 3.49 -3.79 7.33
CA ILE A 115 3.23 -3.14 6.03
C ILE A 115 2.84 -4.19 4.99
N HIS A 116 3.65 -5.25 4.84
CA HIS A 116 3.36 -6.34 3.91
C HIS A 116 1.98 -6.94 4.17
N TYR A 117 1.67 -7.27 5.43
CA TYR A 117 0.40 -7.87 5.78
C TYR A 117 -0.80 -6.95 5.52
N VAL A 118 -0.69 -5.67 5.88
CA VAL A 118 -1.75 -4.68 5.64
C VAL A 118 -2.04 -4.61 4.15
N LEU A 119 -1.03 -4.31 3.32
CA LEU A 119 -1.19 -4.16 1.88
C LEU A 119 -1.73 -5.45 1.21
N GLN A 120 -1.27 -6.63 1.63
CA GLN A 120 -1.76 -7.89 1.09
C GLN A 120 -3.22 -8.20 1.51
N THR A 121 -3.66 -7.73 2.67
CA THR A 121 -5.01 -8.00 3.19
C THR A 121 -6.06 -7.05 2.63
N THR A 122 -5.64 -5.85 2.21
CA THR A 122 -6.53 -4.74 1.81
C THR A 122 -6.45 -4.43 0.32
N ASP A 123 -5.95 -5.35 -0.50
CA ASP A 123 -5.79 -5.15 -1.95
C ASP A 123 -4.94 -3.91 -2.26
N MET A 124 -3.75 -3.87 -1.65
CA MET A 124 -2.75 -2.79 -1.73
C MET A 124 -3.19 -1.43 -1.17
N LYS A 125 -4.30 -1.35 -0.41
CA LYS A 125 -4.76 -0.12 0.21
C LYS A 125 -4.20 0.04 1.62
N PHE A 126 -3.38 1.04 1.87
CA PHE A 126 -2.96 1.29 3.24
C PHE A 126 -4.02 2.02 4.05
N THR A 127 -4.53 1.38 5.10
CA THR A 127 -5.52 1.98 5.99
C THR A 127 -4.89 2.26 7.35
N LYS A 128 -4.75 3.56 7.69
CA LYS A 128 -4.11 4.05 8.92
C LYS A 128 -4.60 3.30 10.17
N GLY A 129 -5.92 3.27 10.39
CA GLY A 129 -6.48 2.66 11.60
C GLY A 129 -6.21 1.15 11.71
N PHE A 130 -6.18 0.42 10.59
CA PHE A 130 -5.87 -1.01 10.61
C PHE A 130 -4.40 -1.24 10.93
N PHE A 131 -3.50 -0.49 10.28
CA PHE A 131 -2.07 -0.53 10.56
C PHE A 131 -1.76 -0.21 12.03
N GLU A 132 -2.27 0.92 12.55
CA GLU A 132 -2.06 1.33 13.95
C GLU A 132 -2.61 0.30 14.94
N THR A 133 -3.75 -0.34 14.64
CA THR A 133 -4.33 -1.39 15.50
C THR A 133 -3.39 -2.58 15.62
N ILE A 134 -2.83 -3.05 14.50
CA ILE A 134 -1.88 -4.17 14.49
C ILE A 134 -0.61 -3.78 15.24
N VAL A 135 -0.07 -2.59 14.97
CA VAL A 135 1.17 -2.16 15.63
C VAL A 135 0.97 -2.00 17.14
N SER A 136 -0.13 -1.37 17.56
CA SER A 136 -0.49 -1.24 18.97
C SER A 136 -0.62 -2.61 19.65
N HIS A 137 -1.20 -3.60 18.96
CA HIS A 137 -1.26 -4.97 19.44
C HIS A 137 0.13 -5.60 19.58
N PHE A 138 1.00 -5.42 18.59
CA PHE A 138 2.36 -5.97 18.60
C PHE A 138 3.23 -5.34 19.69
N ALA A 139 3.06 -4.04 19.92
CA ALA A 139 3.74 -3.31 20.99
C ALA A 139 3.36 -3.86 22.37
N ARG A 140 2.06 -4.11 22.62
CA ARG A 140 1.59 -4.73 23.87
C ARG A 140 2.11 -6.16 24.07
N LEU A 141 2.25 -6.91 22.98
CA LEU A 141 2.83 -8.26 22.99
C LEU A 141 4.36 -8.26 23.04
N ASN A 142 4.99 -7.09 22.97
CA ASN A 142 6.44 -6.92 22.97
C ASN A 142 7.15 -7.74 21.87
N ILE A 143 6.53 -7.81 20.68
CA ILE A 143 7.09 -8.52 19.53
C ILE A 143 8.26 -7.70 18.96
N LYS A 144 9.45 -8.30 18.93
CA LYS A 144 10.69 -7.60 18.51
C LYS A 144 11.39 -8.20 17.30
N THR A 145 10.96 -9.37 16.86
CA THR A 145 11.67 -10.11 15.81
C THR A 145 10.79 -10.35 14.60
N VAL A 146 11.40 -10.35 13.43
CA VAL A 146 10.72 -10.61 12.15
C VAL A 146 10.08 -12.01 12.12
N PRO A 147 10.75 -13.10 12.56
CA PRO A 147 10.12 -14.42 12.59
C PRO A 147 8.87 -14.48 13.48
N GLU A 148 8.94 -13.90 14.68
CA GLU A 148 7.80 -13.83 15.59
C GLU A 148 6.64 -13.03 14.99
N ALA A 149 6.97 -11.89 14.37
CA ALA A 149 5.98 -11.07 13.69
C ALA A 149 5.28 -11.83 12.57
N MET A 150 6.03 -12.53 11.71
CA MET A 150 5.46 -13.35 10.63
C MET A 150 4.53 -14.43 11.15
N ASP A 151 4.90 -15.12 12.22
CA ASP A 151 4.08 -16.20 12.78
C ASP A 151 2.78 -15.65 13.39
N ARG A 152 2.85 -14.49 14.05
CA ARG A 152 1.68 -13.79 14.59
C ARG A 152 0.73 -13.31 13.49
N LEU A 153 1.26 -12.71 12.42
CA LEU A 153 0.45 -12.26 11.27
C LEU A 153 -0.18 -13.44 10.53
N ARG A 154 0.53 -14.56 10.41
CA ARG A 154 -0.03 -15.80 9.84
C ARG A 154 -1.20 -16.32 10.68
N ALA A 155 -1.04 -16.36 11.99
CA ALA A 155 -2.11 -16.77 12.90
C ALA A 155 -3.33 -15.83 12.82
N GLU A 156 -3.11 -14.52 12.76
CA GLU A 156 -4.17 -13.51 12.60
C GLU A 156 -4.93 -13.69 11.28
N LYS A 157 -4.20 -13.90 10.16
CA LYS A 157 -4.80 -14.18 8.84
C LYS A 157 -5.70 -15.42 8.89
N GLU A 158 -5.22 -16.50 9.50
CA GLU A 158 -5.96 -17.75 9.60
C GLU A 158 -7.20 -17.62 10.48
N ALA A 159 -7.08 -16.94 11.62
CA ALA A 159 -8.20 -16.67 12.51
C ALA A 159 -9.29 -15.82 11.81
N ASN A 160 -8.89 -14.80 11.05
CA ASN A 160 -9.82 -13.96 10.30
C ASN A 160 -10.49 -14.71 9.16
N ARG A 161 -9.78 -15.63 8.47
CA ARG A 161 -10.39 -16.52 7.47
C ARG A 161 -11.46 -17.40 8.10
N LYS A 162 -11.15 -18.06 9.23
CA LYS A 162 -12.13 -18.90 9.95
C LYS A 162 -13.34 -18.09 10.42
N ARG A 163 -13.14 -16.88 10.94
CA ARG A 163 -14.26 -15.99 11.33
C ARG A 163 -15.13 -15.59 10.14
N ALA A 164 -14.53 -15.40 8.95
CA ALA A 164 -15.29 -15.13 7.74
C ALA A 164 -16.12 -16.34 7.31
N ASP A 165 -15.55 -17.54 7.38
CA ASP A 165 -16.24 -18.80 7.03
C ASP A 165 -17.43 -19.10 7.98
N HIS A 166 -17.32 -18.70 9.26
CA HIS A 166 -18.36 -18.90 10.28
C HIS A 166 -19.23 -17.66 10.50
N ARG A 167 -19.10 -16.61 9.68
CA ARG A 167 -19.96 -15.44 9.78
C ARG A 167 -21.38 -15.87 9.41
N PRO A 168 -22.39 -15.71 10.29
CA PRO A 168 -23.76 -15.99 9.91
C PRO A 168 -24.11 -15.15 8.69
N PRO A 169 -24.88 -15.68 7.72
CA PRO A 169 -25.33 -14.89 6.59
C PRO A 169 -25.91 -13.57 7.10
N GLN A 170 -25.58 -12.47 6.41
CA GLN A 170 -26.12 -11.15 6.75
C GLN A 170 -27.63 -11.30 6.95
N PRO A 171 -28.20 -10.79 8.05
CA PRO A 171 -29.64 -10.85 8.24
C PRO A 171 -30.32 -10.27 7.00
N PRO A 172 -31.46 -10.85 6.56
CA PRO A 172 -32.23 -10.28 5.47
C PRO A 172 -32.43 -8.79 5.69
N LEU A 173 -32.46 -8.03 4.59
CA LEU A 173 -32.79 -6.62 4.64
C LEU A 173 -34.05 -6.41 5.49
N THR A 174 -34.02 -5.42 6.37
CA THR A 174 -35.24 -5.06 7.11
C THR A 174 -36.29 -4.55 6.10
N LYS A 175 -37.58 -4.75 6.37
CA LYS A 175 -38.68 -4.23 5.51
C LYS A 175 -38.52 -2.74 5.16
N GLY A 176 -37.94 -1.95 6.07
CA GLY A 176 -37.63 -0.54 5.82
C GLY A 176 -36.54 -0.32 4.76
N GLN A 177 -35.51 -1.18 4.73
CA GLN A 177 -34.46 -1.14 3.71
C GLN A 177 -34.95 -1.72 2.37
N GLU A 178 -35.77 -2.76 2.38
CA GLU A 178 -36.39 -3.32 1.17
C GLU A 178 -37.26 -2.28 0.46
N THR A 179 -38.11 -1.57 1.20
CA THR A 179 -38.97 -0.51 0.65
C THR A 179 -38.19 0.73 0.20
N LEU A 180 -36.98 0.95 0.72
CA LEU A 180 -36.08 2.00 0.24
C LEU A 180 -35.43 1.59 -1.08
N ILE A 181 -34.95 0.35 -1.18
CA ILE A 181 -34.39 -0.20 -2.43
C ILE A 181 -35.44 -0.21 -3.52
N GLU A 182 -36.67 -0.63 -3.23
CA GLU A 182 -37.78 -0.61 -4.20
C GLU A 182 -38.07 0.82 -4.70
N ARG A 183 -38.07 1.81 -3.79
CA ARG A 183 -38.22 3.22 -4.16
C ARG A 183 -37.05 3.75 -4.99
N LEU A 184 -35.83 3.33 -4.70
CA LEU A 184 -34.64 3.70 -5.47
C LEU A 184 -34.67 3.09 -6.87
N MET A 185 -35.03 1.81 -7.01
CA MET A 185 -35.15 1.14 -8.31
C MET A 185 -36.20 1.80 -9.21
N LYS A 186 -37.39 2.08 -8.67
CA LYS A 186 -38.44 2.83 -9.39
C LYS A 186 -37.96 4.21 -9.85
N ARG A 187 -37.10 4.87 -9.06
CA ARG A 187 -36.55 6.18 -9.42
C ARG A 187 -35.49 6.07 -10.51
N VAL A 188 -34.68 5.01 -10.51
CA VAL A 188 -33.70 4.74 -11.58
C VAL A 188 -34.43 4.47 -12.90
N GLU A 189 -35.43 3.59 -12.92
CA GLU A 189 -36.22 3.29 -14.12
C GLU A 189 -36.84 4.57 -14.74
N HIS A 190 -37.42 5.44 -13.90
CA HIS A 190 -37.99 6.70 -14.38
C HIS A 190 -36.92 7.67 -14.91
N LEU A 191 -35.71 7.69 -14.32
CA LEU A 191 -34.61 8.52 -14.82
C LEU A 191 -34.09 8.00 -16.16
N GLU A 192 -33.97 6.69 -16.33
CA GLU A 192 -33.58 6.06 -17.58
C GLU A 192 -34.58 6.36 -18.71
N ALA A 193 -35.88 6.25 -18.44
CA ALA A 193 -36.92 6.61 -19.41
C ALA A 193 -36.85 8.09 -19.84
N ARG A 194 -36.57 8.99 -18.89
CA ARG A 194 -36.40 10.42 -19.19
C ARG A 194 -35.14 10.71 -20.01
N VAL A 195 -34.05 10.01 -19.75
CA VAL A 195 -32.82 10.13 -20.55
C VAL A 195 -33.07 9.67 -21.98
N GLU A 196 -33.75 8.53 -22.16
CA GLU A 196 -34.08 8.01 -23.50
C GLU A 196 -34.97 8.98 -24.30
N GLU A 197 -35.92 9.64 -23.64
CA GLU A 197 -36.78 10.65 -24.27
C GLU A 197 -36.01 11.91 -24.70
N LEU A 198 -35.10 12.40 -23.85
CA LEU A 198 -34.22 13.52 -24.18
C LEU A 198 -33.28 13.20 -25.34
N GLU A 199 -32.72 11.98 -25.39
CA GLU A 199 -31.90 11.54 -26.52
C GLU A 199 -32.68 11.47 -27.84
N LYS A 200 -33.96 11.06 -27.79
CA LYS A 200 -34.85 11.06 -28.96
C LYS A 200 -35.20 12.47 -29.42
N GLN A 201 -35.32 13.43 -28.52
CA GLN A 201 -35.55 14.84 -28.85
C GLN A 201 -34.30 15.46 -29.50
N LEU A 202 -33.12 15.21 -28.94
CA LEU A 202 -31.85 15.72 -29.46
C LEU A 202 -31.51 15.17 -30.86
N LYS A 203 -31.92 13.94 -31.17
CA LYS A 203 -31.80 13.32 -32.51
C LYS A 203 -32.79 13.85 -33.54
N LYS A 204 -33.84 14.58 -33.12
CA LYS A 204 -34.81 15.23 -34.03
C LYS A 204 -34.46 16.70 -34.30
N GLU A 205 -33.66 17.31 -33.45
CA GLU A 205 -33.18 18.69 -33.60
C GLU A 205 -31.84 18.83 -34.36
N ASN A 206 -31.20 17.71 -34.74
CA ASN A 206 -30.04 17.65 -35.63
C ASN A 206 -30.40 16.95 -36.94
#